data_AF-A0A0J6CA19-F1
#
_entry.id   AF-A0A0J6CA19-F1
#
_cell.length_a   1.000
_cell.length_b   1.000
_cell.length_c   1.000
_cell.angle_alpha   90.00
_cell.angle_beta   90.00
_cell.angle_gamma   90.00
#
_symmetry.space_group_name_H-M   'P 1'
#
loop_
_entity.id
_entity.type
_entity.pdbx_description
1 polymer ?
#
loop_
_entity_poly.entity_id
_entity_poly.type
_entity_poly.pdbx_seq_one_letter_code
_entity_poly.pdbx_strand_id
1 'polypeptide(L)'
;MIRYKLLLSIVVAIMLASCSKDDGPVTPPVEQAKLSVGLQLRSQAGSKATGDDPNALPGESDIHNLSAFVFNSDGSALIGYGRAENPEPDKLVITDIETTPERVMLVVLANIPGNIDRSVGNYAGLQSRLADLSSQTQESLTFSTQVVRTEQALVKGEDNLIGYTAGTNIDNLSAPLLLARIGARVEMNTIETRFAGSLLEGKTVRIDHIALANVKSSSYYFSEEDWGKVEVPSGQANLIYGAGVTEAASLFASGSYPSDYLGSDFNLTVTDNTPSLTPVLETYAFENSASGNDPTLLVVKATLVETNQTRIFTSPINRNGVLNGYDHNYVKRNYIYRLHVTFTETSFDPEENDDASLDVRVEVAGWGYVHQTEEVE
;
A
#
# COMPACT_ATOMS: atom_id res chain seq x y z
N MET A 1 -29.27 44.39 93.01
CA MET A 1 -28.25 45.25 92.35
C MET A 1 -27.57 44.38 91.30
N ILE A 2 -27.88 44.51 90.00
CA ILE A 2 -27.23 45.43 89.02
C ILE A 2 -25.72 45.02 88.89
N ARG A 3 -25.13 44.59 87.77
CA ARG A 3 -25.42 44.70 86.31
C ARG A 3 -24.58 43.68 85.49
N TYR A 4 -25.10 43.37 84.30
CA TYR A 4 -24.52 42.74 83.10
C TYR A 4 -23.00 42.80 82.86
N LYS A 5 -22.42 41.72 82.28
CA LYS A 5 -21.99 41.66 80.86
C LYS A 5 -21.64 40.24 80.42
N LEU A 6 -22.25 39.83 79.30
CA LEU A 6 -21.97 38.63 78.51
C LEU A 6 -20.57 38.75 77.88
N LEU A 7 -19.76 37.70 77.87
CA LEU A 7 -18.63 37.54 76.94
C LEU A 7 -18.31 36.06 76.72
N LEU A 8 -18.39 35.68 75.45
CA LEU A 8 -18.10 34.38 74.84
C LEU A 8 -16.58 34.13 74.89
N SER A 9 -16.14 32.92 75.20
CA SER A 9 -14.71 32.54 75.15
C SER A 9 -14.57 31.17 74.48
N ILE A 10 -14.17 31.20 73.21
CA ILE A 10 -13.75 30.03 72.42
C ILE A 10 -12.29 29.73 72.80
N VAL A 11 -12.03 28.49 73.22
CA VAL A 11 -10.67 27.97 73.47
C VAL A 11 -10.17 27.31 72.18
N VAL A 12 -9.09 27.85 71.63
CA VAL A 12 -8.30 27.23 70.56
C VAL A 12 -7.13 26.50 71.20
N ALA A 13 -7.03 25.18 70.98
CA ALA A 13 -5.87 24.39 71.34
C ALA A 13 -5.09 24.03 70.06
N ILE A 14 -3.86 24.51 69.98
CA ILE A 14 -2.89 24.19 68.92
C ILE A 14 -2.04 23.01 69.42
N MET A 15 -1.93 21.95 68.62
CA MET A 15 -0.81 21.00 68.67
C MET A 15 -0.27 20.80 67.24
N LEU A 16 1.06 20.89 67.13
CA LEU A 16 1.87 20.81 65.90
C LEU A 16 2.62 19.48 65.83
N ALA A 17 2.71 18.89 64.63
CA ALA A 17 3.89 18.20 64.05
C ALA A 17 3.53 17.77 62.61
N SER A 18 4.03 18.46 61.57
CA SER A 18 5.28 18.20 60.84
C SER A 18 5.08 17.29 59.60
N CYS A 19 5.04 17.90 58.41
CA CYS A 19 6.03 17.68 57.33
C CYS A 19 5.68 18.56 56.12
N SER A 20 6.62 19.47 55.82
CA SER A 20 6.93 20.09 54.53
C SER A 20 5.82 20.18 53.48
N LYS A 21 5.29 21.41 53.30
CA LYS A 21 4.73 21.85 52.02
C LYS A 21 5.84 21.85 50.96
N ASP A 22 5.66 21.07 49.93
CA ASP A 22 6.10 21.42 48.58
C ASP A 22 4.98 21.00 47.62
N ASP A 23 3.85 21.71 47.71
CA ASP A 23 2.80 21.62 46.70
C ASP A 23 3.28 22.44 45.49
N GLY A 24 4.19 21.85 44.72
CA GLY A 24 4.36 22.24 43.32
C GLY A 24 3.01 22.16 42.60
N PRO A 25 2.82 22.88 41.49
CA PRO A 25 1.56 22.82 40.75
C PRO A 25 1.26 21.35 40.43
N VAL A 26 0.21 20.82 41.04
CA VAL A 26 -0.31 19.50 40.70
C VAL A 26 -0.86 19.63 39.30
N THR A 27 -0.09 19.17 38.31
CA THR A 27 -0.60 19.01 36.95
C THR A 27 -1.84 18.11 37.09
N PRO A 28 -3.05 18.55 36.68
CA PRO A 28 -4.18 17.63 36.66
C PRO A 28 -3.76 16.39 35.84
N PRO A 29 -4.21 15.17 36.23
CA PRO A 29 -4.00 14.00 35.40
C PRO A 29 -4.48 14.37 34.00
N VAL A 30 -3.64 14.17 32.97
CA VAL A 30 -4.07 14.32 31.59
C VAL A 30 -5.31 13.45 31.44
N GLU A 31 -6.44 14.03 31.07
CA GLU A 31 -7.66 13.26 30.91
C GLU A 31 -7.42 12.23 29.81
N GLN A 32 -7.59 10.95 30.11
CA GLN A 32 -7.33 9.85 29.18
C GLN A 32 -8.63 9.35 28.55
N ALA A 33 -8.57 9.07 27.25
CA ALA A 33 -9.56 8.31 26.49
C ALA A 33 -8.87 7.06 25.91
N LYS A 34 -9.67 6.05 25.56
CA LYS A 34 -9.19 4.89 24.80
C LYS A 34 -9.85 4.86 23.44
N LEU A 35 -9.14 4.35 22.43
CA LEU A 35 -9.65 4.15 21.08
C LEU A 35 -9.42 2.69 20.65
N SER A 36 -10.47 2.07 20.12
CA SER A 36 -10.41 0.77 19.46
C SER A 36 -10.81 0.94 17.98
N VAL A 37 -10.05 0.32 17.08
CA VAL A 37 -10.21 0.45 15.62
C VAL A 37 -10.45 -0.91 14.98
N GLY A 38 -11.56 -1.04 14.24
CA GLY A 38 -11.91 -2.20 13.42
C GLY A 38 -11.53 -1.98 11.96
N LEU A 39 -10.92 -3.01 11.35
CA LEU A 39 -10.30 -2.94 10.02
C LEU A 39 -10.77 -4.10 9.14
N GLN A 40 -10.65 -3.92 7.84
CA GLN A 40 -10.86 -4.99 6.86
C GLN A 40 -9.97 -4.76 5.65
N LEU A 41 -9.50 -5.84 5.02
CA LEU A 41 -8.86 -5.73 3.72
C LEU A 41 -9.85 -5.22 2.66
N ARG A 42 -9.40 -4.26 1.85
CA ARG A 42 -10.18 -3.77 0.73
C ARG A 42 -10.43 -4.84 -0.32
N SER A 43 -11.58 -4.77 -0.99
CA SER A 43 -11.86 -5.53 -2.20
C SER A 43 -12.59 -4.77 -3.29
N GLN A 44 -12.41 -5.22 -4.53
CA GLN A 44 -13.06 -4.63 -5.72
C GLN A 44 -14.29 -5.39 -6.20
N ALA A 45 -14.47 -6.65 -5.77
CA ALA A 45 -15.59 -7.44 -6.21
C ALA A 45 -16.87 -6.99 -5.49
N GLY A 46 -17.76 -6.30 -6.21
CA GLY A 46 -19.09 -5.90 -5.72
C GLY A 46 -20.06 -7.07 -5.46
N SER A 47 -19.61 -8.33 -5.54
CA SER A 47 -20.42 -9.50 -5.18
C SER A 47 -20.13 -9.88 -3.74
N LYS A 48 -21.17 -10.03 -2.91
CA LYS A 48 -21.11 -10.54 -1.52
C LYS A 48 -20.89 -12.07 -1.42
N ALA A 49 -20.30 -12.69 -2.44
CA ALA A 49 -20.13 -14.14 -2.54
C ALA A 49 -18.96 -14.63 -1.67
N THR A 50 -19.21 -15.65 -0.86
CA THR A 50 -18.20 -16.30 0.00
C THR A 50 -17.10 -16.95 -0.84
N GLY A 51 -15.88 -16.41 -0.78
CA GLY A 51 -14.69 -17.01 -1.40
C GLY A 51 -13.46 -16.14 -1.24
N ASP A 52 -12.29 -16.78 -1.18
CA ASP A 52 -10.98 -16.10 -1.25
C ASP A 52 -10.92 -15.15 -2.44
N ASP A 53 -10.13 -14.08 -2.34
CA ASP A 53 -9.81 -13.23 -3.51
C ASP A 53 -9.29 -14.15 -4.63
N PRO A 54 -10.03 -14.29 -5.75
CA PRO A 54 -9.65 -15.22 -6.81
C PRO A 54 -8.34 -14.83 -7.49
N ASN A 55 -7.86 -13.60 -7.25
CA ASN A 55 -6.63 -13.10 -7.81
C ASN A 55 -5.47 -13.05 -6.79
N ALA A 56 -5.70 -13.22 -5.49
CA ALA A 56 -4.61 -13.17 -4.51
C ALA A 56 -3.78 -14.46 -4.54
N LEU A 57 -2.46 -14.30 -4.55
CA LEU A 57 -1.55 -15.42 -4.31
C LEU A 57 -1.47 -15.70 -2.80
N PRO A 58 -1.12 -16.93 -2.39
CA PRO A 58 -0.88 -17.23 -0.98
C PRO A 58 0.14 -16.26 -0.36
N GLY A 59 -0.18 -15.71 0.81
CA GLY A 59 0.68 -14.76 1.53
C GLY A 59 0.40 -13.28 1.26
N GLU A 60 -0.16 -12.92 0.09
CA GLU A 60 -0.30 -11.50 -0.30
C GLU A 60 -1.32 -10.71 0.53
N SER A 61 -2.07 -11.45 1.33
CA SER A 61 -3.18 -11.00 2.14
C SER A 61 -2.88 -11.11 3.63
N ASP A 62 -1.72 -11.68 3.97
CA ASP A 62 -1.36 -11.92 5.35
C ASP A 62 -1.07 -10.58 6.03
N ILE A 63 -1.66 -10.38 7.20
CA ILE A 63 -1.39 -9.23 8.05
C ILE A 63 -0.55 -9.70 9.22
N HIS A 64 0.73 -9.34 9.19
CA HIS A 64 1.71 -9.65 10.23
C HIS A 64 1.71 -8.62 11.34
N ASN A 65 1.35 -7.38 11.04
CA ASN A 65 1.18 -6.34 12.05
C ASN A 65 0.24 -5.22 11.58
N LEU A 66 -0.33 -4.54 12.57
CA LEU A 66 -1.11 -3.31 12.40
C LEU A 66 -0.52 -2.24 13.33
N SER A 67 -0.41 -1.01 12.82
CA SER A 67 0.00 0.18 13.58
C SER A 67 -0.99 1.31 13.39
N ALA A 68 -1.61 1.77 14.48
CA ALA A 68 -2.50 2.94 14.51
C ALA A 68 -1.75 4.15 15.05
N PHE A 69 -1.76 5.23 14.28
CA PHE A 69 -1.23 6.53 14.67
C PHE A 69 -2.39 7.49 14.92
N VAL A 70 -2.52 7.97 16.15
CA VAL A 70 -3.55 8.92 16.56
C VAL A 70 -2.89 10.27 16.81
N PHE A 71 -3.23 11.25 15.99
CA PHE A 71 -2.77 12.64 16.12
C PHE A 71 -3.90 13.52 16.65
N ASN A 72 -3.54 14.63 17.28
CA ASN A 72 -4.50 15.69 17.57
C ASN A 72 -5.08 16.27 16.27
N SER A 73 -6.21 16.97 16.35
CA SER A 73 -6.99 17.39 15.17
C SER A 73 -6.22 18.22 14.12
N ASP A 74 -5.17 18.94 14.52
CA ASP A 74 -4.32 19.73 13.64
C ASP A 74 -3.04 19.01 13.17
N GLY A 75 -2.73 17.86 13.78
CA GLY A 75 -1.64 16.97 13.39
C GLY A 75 -0.28 17.40 13.91
N SER A 76 -0.25 18.38 14.80
CA SER A 76 0.98 18.89 15.40
C SER A 76 1.63 17.90 16.36
N ALA A 77 0.87 16.94 16.91
CA ALA A 77 1.38 15.95 17.86
C ALA A 77 0.74 14.57 17.66
N LEU A 78 1.57 13.53 17.78
CA LEU A 78 1.12 12.15 18.02
C LEU A 78 0.68 12.04 19.48
N ILE A 79 -0.60 11.76 19.70
CA ILE A 79 -1.25 11.72 21.03
C ILE A 79 -1.70 10.31 21.42
N GLY A 80 -1.61 9.34 20.50
CA GLY A 80 -1.87 7.94 20.76
C GLY A 80 -1.21 7.05 19.72
N TYR A 81 -0.82 5.86 20.14
CA TYR A 81 -0.17 4.88 19.29
C TYR A 81 -0.54 3.46 19.74
N GLY A 82 -1.02 2.64 18.82
CA GLY A 82 -1.35 1.24 19.06
C GLY A 82 -0.68 0.34 18.04
N ARG A 83 -0.24 -0.84 18.49
CA ARG A 83 0.34 -1.86 17.60
C ARG A 83 -0.20 -3.24 17.96
N ALA A 84 -0.63 -3.99 16.95
CA ALA A 84 -1.00 -5.39 17.06
C ALA A 84 -0.03 -6.23 16.21
N GLU A 85 0.51 -7.29 16.79
CA GLU A 85 1.39 -8.26 16.10
C GLU A 85 0.60 -9.54 15.84
N ASN A 86 0.74 -10.08 14.63
CA ASN A 86 0.04 -11.27 14.14
C ASN A 86 -1.46 -11.26 14.49
N PRO A 87 -2.22 -10.22 14.07
CA PRO A 87 -3.66 -10.17 14.34
C PRO A 87 -4.38 -11.36 13.73
N GLU A 88 -5.51 -11.71 14.32
CA GLU A 88 -6.39 -12.75 13.81
C GLU A 88 -6.88 -12.36 12.39
N PRO A 89 -6.66 -13.18 11.35
CA PRO A 89 -6.97 -12.80 9.96
C PRO A 89 -8.46 -12.48 9.72
N ASP A 90 -9.33 -13.11 10.50
CA ASP A 90 -10.79 -12.96 10.51
C ASP A 90 -11.28 -11.78 11.37
N LYS A 91 -10.42 -11.23 12.23
CA LYS A 91 -10.73 -10.08 13.10
C LYS A 91 -9.54 -9.12 13.20
N LEU A 92 -9.42 -8.23 12.21
CA LEU A 92 -8.40 -7.18 12.21
C LEU A 92 -8.83 -6.02 13.11
N VAL A 93 -8.26 -5.96 14.32
CA VAL A 93 -8.52 -4.90 15.29
C VAL A 93 -7.25 -4.40 15.97
N ILE A 94 -7.28 -3.13 16.41
CA ILE A 94 -6.34 -2.59 17.39
C ILE A 94 -7.20 -2.02 18.53
N THR A 95 -7.03 -2.52 19.75
CA THR A 95 -7.85 -2.10 20.90
C THR A 95 -7.05 -1.30 21.91
N ASP A 96 -7.76 -0.60 22.81
CA ASP A 96 -7.18 0.05 23.99
C ASP A 96 -6.05 1.06 23.68
N ILE A 97 -6.13 1.77 22.55
CA ILE A 97 -5.15 2.80 22.20
C ILE A 97 -5.31 3.97 23.16
N GLU A 98 -4.34 4.18 24.05
CA GLU A 98 -4.33 5.31 24.97
C GLU A 98 -4.20 6.64 24.20
N THR A 99 -5.10 7.58 24.47
CA THR A 99 -5.14 8.90 23.82
C THR A 99 -5.86 9.96 24.68
N THR A 100 -6.16 11.12 24.12
CA THR A 100 -6.80 12.27 24.78
C THR A 100 -8.26 12.46 24.31
N PRO A 101 -9.17 12.99 25.16
CA PRO A 101 -10.58 13.21 24.83
C PRO A 101 -10.76 14.47 23.95
N GLU A 102 -10.21 14.43 22.74
CA GLU A 102 -10.28 15.51 21.77
C GLU A 102 -10.65 14.97 20.37
N ARG A 103 -10.81 15.87 19.39
CA ARG A 103 -10.95 15.45 18.00
C ARG A 103 -9.61 14.97 17.48
N VAL A 104 -9.60 13.86 16.74
CA VAL A 104 -8.36 13.20 16.35
C VAL A 104 -8.25 12.99 14.85
N MET A 105 -7.02 12.79 14.41
CA MET A 105 -6.71 12.16 13.13
C MET A 105 -6.16 10.77 13.36
N LEU A 106 -6.69 9.79 12.64
CA LEU A 106 -6.28 8.39 12.72
C LEU A 106 -5.77 7.93 11.36
N VAL A 107 -4.62 7.26 11.36
CA VAL A 107 -4.08 6.50 10.23
C VAL A 107 -3.71 5.11 10.72
N VAL A 108 -4.16 4.08 10.02
CA VAL A 108 -3.73 2.70 10.29
C VAL A 108 -2.92 2.17 9.11
N LEU A 109 -1.74 1.64 9.42
CA LEU A 109 -0.84 0.99 8.48
C LEU A 109 -0.72 -0.48 8.85
N ALA A 110 -0.58 -1.35 7.85
CA ALA A 110 -0.33 -2.77 8.07
C ALA A 110 0.99 -3.21 7.42
N ASN A 111 1.63 -4.22 8.00
CA ASN A 111 2.89 -4.80 7.53
C ASN A 111 3.98 -3.75 7.33
N ILE A 112 4.14 -2.88 8.34
CA ILE A 112 5.19 -1.88 8.34
C ILE A 112 6.40 -2.33 9.18
N PRO A 113 7.62 -1.98 8.77
CA PRO A 113 8.81 -2.17 9.59
C PRO A 113 8.71 -1.45 10.95
N GLY A 114 9.03 -2.14 12.05
CA GLY A 114 8.92 -1.60 13.42
C GLY A 114 9.85 -0.43 13.76
N ASN A 115 10.73 0.00 12.84
CA ASN A 115 11.55 1.20 12.98
C ASN A 115 10.83 2.49 12.58
N ILE A 116 9.70 2.40 11.87
CA ILE A 116 8.91 3.59 11.45
C ILE A 116 8.30 4.27 12.69
N ASP A 117 7.82 3.47 13.63
CA ASP A 117 7.04 3.89 14.79
C ASP A 117 7.83 4.81 15.74
N ARG A 118 9.14 4.59 15.88
CA ARG A 118 9.96 5.20 16.96
C ARG A 118 10.29 6.68 16.77
N SER A 119 9.94 7.28 15.64
CA SER A 119 10.38 8.63 15.27
C SER A 119 9.28 9.50 14.67
N VAL A 120 8.03 9.04 14.71
CA VAL A 120 6.88 9.81 14.27
C VAL A 120 6.38 10.65 15.43
N GLY A 121 6.58 11.97 15.35
CA GLY A 121 6.09 12.90 16.38
C GLY A 121 4.82 13.65 15.98
N ASN A 122 4.51 13.71 14.69
CA ASN A 122 3.41 14.50 14.14
C ASN A 122 2.97 13.95 12.77
N TYR A 123 1.81 14.40 12.28
CA TYR A 123 1.19 13.89 11.07
C TYR A 123 2.08 14.06 9.83
N ALA A 124 2.66 15.25 9.64
CA ALA A 124 3.57 15.53 8.53
C ALA A 124 4.82 14.64 8.54
N GLY A 125 5.31 14.29 9.74
CA GLY A 125 6.44 13.39 9.96
C GLY A 125 6.13 11.93 9.59
N LEU A 126 4.86 11.50 9.68
CA LEU A 126 4.40 10.21 9.15
C LEU A 126 4.16 10.30 7.62
N GLN A 127 3.49 11.36 7.16
CA GLN A 127 3.13 11.56 5.76
C GLN A 127 4.35 11.62 4.83
N SER A 128 5.49 12.13 5.33
CA SER A 128 6.76 12.19 4.60
C SER A 128 7.53 10.87 4.55
N ARG A 129 7.09 9.82 5.27
CA ARG A 129 7.76 8.52 5.25
C ARG A 129 7.48 7.78 3.95
N LEU A 130 8.53 7.11 3.47
CA LEU A 130 8.48 6.34 2.24
C LEU A 130 8.65 4.85 2.54
N ALA A 131 7.81 4.04 1.92
CA ALA A 131 8.00 2.61 1.77
C ALA A 131 9.01 2.35 0.66
N ASP A 132 9.85 1.34 0.85
CA ASP A 132 10.83 0.91 -0.15
C ASP A 132 10.29 -0.32 -0.89
N LEU A 133 10.44 -0.38 -2.21
CA LEU A 133 9.89 -1.47 -3.01
C LEU A 133 10.53 -2.82 -2.64
N SER A 134 11.79 -2.83 -2.22
CA SER A 134 12.48 -4.04 -1.77
C SER A 134 11.85 -4.67 -0.51
N SER A 135 11.02 -3.93 0.22
CA SER A 135 10.26 -4.44 1.37
C SER A 135 8.93 -5.10 0.98
N GLN A 136 8.50 -4.97 -0.27
CA GLN A 136 7.24 -5.52 -0.76
C GLN A 136 7.48 -6.92 -1.31
N THR A 137 7.09 -7.93 -0.54
CA THR A 137 7.21 -9.34 -0.95
C THR A 137 5.84 -9.99 -0.97
N GLN A 138 5.73 -11.14 -1.64
CA GLN A 138 4.48 -11.90 -1.68
C GLN A 138 3.96 -12.22 -0.27
N GLU A 139 4.86 -12.50 0.67
CA GLU A 139 4.50 -12.80 2.05
C GLU A 139 4.31 -11.54 2.91
N SER A 140 4.63 -10.34 2.44
CA SER A 140 4.54 -9.12 3.26
C SER A 140 4.36 -7.88 2.39
N LEU A 141 3.10 -7.62 2.01
CA LEU A 141 2.70 -6.39 1.32
C LEU A 141 2.23 -5.34 2.32
N THR A 142 2.63 -4.08 2.15
CA THR A 142 2.20 -2.98 3.02
C THR A 142 0.79 -2.50 2.65
N PHE A 143 -0.03 -2.22 3.66
CA PHE A 143 -1.38 -1.69 3.49
C PHE A 143 -1.58 -0.39 4.28
N SER A 144 -2.59 0.38 3.88
CA SER A 144 -3.03 1.56 4.62
C SER A 144 -4.51 1.85 4.46
N THR A 145 -5.06 2.50 5.48
CA THR A 145 -6.35 3.18 5.43
C THR A 145 -6.22 4.57 4.81
N GLN A 146 -7.37 5.20 4.58
CA GLN A 146 -7.45 6.66 4.49
C GLN A 146 -7.08 7.34 5.81
N VAL A 147 -6.97 8.67 5.80
CA VAL A 147 -6.91 9.47 7.03
C VAL A 147 -8.32 9.67 7.56
N VAL A 148 -8.61 9.18 8.77
CA VAL A 148 -9.89 9.43 9.45
C VAL A 148 -9.76 10.68 10.30
N ARG A 149 -10.65 11.66 10.12
CA ARG A 149 -10.68 12.91 10.88
C ARG A 149 -12.00 12.98 11.62
N THR A 150 -11.98 12.93 12.95
CA THR A 150 -13.24 12.92 13.71
C THR A 150 -13.89 14.30 13.75
N GLU A 151 -15.21 14.32 13.66
CA GLU A 151 -16.04 15.48 13.91
C GLU A 151 -16.33 15.64 15.41
N GLN A 152 -16.58 14.53 16.09
CA GLN A 152 -16.74 14.47 17.53
C GLN A 152 -15.41 14.28 18.25
N ALA A 153 -15.32 14.86 19.45
CA ALA A 153 -14.21 14.56 20.35
C ALA A 153 -14.39 13.14 20.91
N LEU A 154 -13.27 12.46 21.15
CA LEU A 154 -13.29 11.21 21.90
C LEU A 154 -13.82 11.45 23.32
N VAL A 155 -14.59 10.49 23.83
CA VAL A 155 -15.22 10.58 25.14
C VAL A 155 -14.26 10.10 26.22
N LYS A 156 -14.10 10.92 27.26
CA LYS A 156 -13.24 10.64 28.41
C LYS A 156 -13.72 9.40 29.17
N GLY A 157 -12.79 8.52 29.50
CA GLY A 157 -13.07 7.34 30.34
C GLY A 157 -13.89 6.24 29.66
N GLU A 158 -14.22 6.41 28.38
CA GLU A 158 -14.87 5.39 27.55
C GLU A 158 -13.87 4.76 26.58
N ASP A 159 -14.21 3.57 26.07
CA ASP A 159 -13.56 3.01 24.89
C ASP A 159 -14.30 3.50 23.65
N ASN A 160 -13.62 4.34 22.88
CA ASN A 160 -14.18 4.95 21.69
C ASN A 160 -13.99 3.97 20.53
N LEU A 161 -15.06 3.73 19.76
CA LEU A 161 -15.02 2.77 18.65
C LEU A 161 -14.98 3.50 17.31
N ILE A 162 -14.11 3.06 16.41
CA ILE A 162 -14.14 3.40 14.99
C ILE A 162 -14.04 2.11 14.19
N GLY A 163 -14.97 1.86 13.29
CA GLY A 163 -14.95 0.72 12.39
C GLY A 163 -15.48 -0.59 12.98
N TYR A 164 -16.24 -0.53 14.08
CA TYR A 164 -16.93 -1.69 14.65
C TYR A 164 -18.36 -1.77 14.13
N THR A 165 -18.82 -2.97 13.76
CA THR A 165 -20.20 -3.17 13.27
C THR A 165 -21.22 -3.14 14.40
N ALA A 166 -20.77 -3.41 15.64
CA ALA A 166 -21.55 -3.28 16.85
C ALA A 166 -21.04 -2.12 17.73
N GLY A 167 -21.83 -1.72 18.72
CA GLY A 167 -21.49 -0.64 19.65
C GLY A 167 -21.66 0.78 19.10
N THR A 168 -21.35 1.77 19.95
CA THR A 168 -21.48 3.19 19.63
C THR A 168 -20.17 3.70 19.03
N ASN A 169 -20.13 3.86 17.70
CA ASN A 169 -18.96 4.35 16.99
C ASN A 169 -18.92 5.88 16.93
N ILE A 170 -17.73 6.44 17.04
CA ILE A 170 -17.47 7.87 16.82
C ILE A 170 -17.89 8.22 15.40
N ASP A 171 -18.63 9.31 15.26
CA ASP A 171 -19.17 9.83 14.00
C ASP A 171 -19.99 8.82 13.19
N ASN A 172 -20.56 7.81 13.85
CA ASN A 172 -21.27 6.68 13.23
C ASN A 172 -20.42 5.91 12.21
N LEU A 173 -19.09 5.95 12.34
CA LEU A 173 -18.15 5.18 11.52
C LEU A 173 -18.19 3.69 11.93
N SER A 174 -19.31 3.03 11.64
CA SER A 174 -19.61 1.65 12.04
C SER A 174 -19.25 0.60 10.97
N ALA A 175 -18.62 1.03 9.87
CA ALA A 175 -18.05 0.13 8.87
C ALA A 175 -16.54 0.01 9.11
N PRO A 176 -15.98 -1.22 9.12
CA PRO A 176 -14.53 -1.42 9.25
C PRO A 176 -13.73 -0.55 8.27
N LEU A 177 -12.63 0.02 8.76
CA LEU A 177 -11.75 0.83 7.92
C LEU A 177 -11.04 -0.06 6.91
N LEU A 178 -11.10 0.35 5.64
CA LEU A 178 -10.58 -0.46 4.54
C LEU A 178 -9.08 -0.27 4.35
N LEU A 179 -8.33 -1.36 4.42
CA LEU A 179 -6.89 -1.45 4.17
C LEU A 179 -6.64 -1.75 2.69
N ALA A 180 -6.04 -0.81 1.96
CA ALA A 180 -5.62 -1.02 0.57
C ALA A 180 -4.11 -1.26 0.49
N ARG A 181 -3.65 -2.17 -0.39
CA ARG A 181 -2.21 -2.32 -0.67
C ARG A 181 -1.63 -1.02 -1.23
N ILE A 182 -0.39 -0.68 -0.88
CA ILE A 182 0.30 0.47 -1.51
C ILE A 182 0.98 0.10 -2.83
N GLY A 183 1.25 -1.20 -3.03
CA GLY A 183 1.80 -1.74 -4.27
C GLY A 183 0.72 -2.26 -5.24
N ALA A 184 1.15 -2.55 -6.45
CA ALA A 184 0.43 -3.26 -7.51
C ALA A 184 1.22 -4.52 -7.91
N ARG A 185 0.54 -5.53 -8.46
CA ARG A 185 1.19 -6.72 -9.03
C ARG A 185 1.21 -6.62 -10.54
N VAL A 186 2.32 -7.00 -11.14
CA VAL A 186 2.46 -7.13 -12.59
C VAL A 186 2.77 -8.59 -12.89
N GLU A 187 2.00 -9.16 -13.80
CA GLU A 187 2.10 -10.57 -14.18
C GLU A 187 2.37 -10.68 -15.68
N MET A 188 3.44 -11.40 -16.04
CA MET A 188 3.59 -11.89 -17.40
C MET A 188 2.70 -13.13 -17.56
N ASN A 189 1.47 -12.94 -18.03
CA ASN A 189 0.44 -13.98 -18.01
C ASN A 189 0.52 -14.91 -19.23
N THR A 190 0.55 -14.37 -20.44
CA THR A 190 0.66 -15.19 -21.66
C THR A 190 1.69 -14.64 -22.63
N ILE A 191 2.34 -15.54 -23.35
CA ILE A 191 3.31 -15.21 -24.39
C ILE A 191 3.01 -16.08 -25.61
N GLU A 192 2.69 -15.45 -26.73
CA GLU A 192 2.39 -16.13 -27.99
C GLU A 192 3.15 -15.51 -29.17
N THR A 193 3.18 -16.23 -30.28
CA THR A 193 3.61 -15.70 -31.58
C THR A 193 2.42 -15.77 -32.55
N ARG A 194 2.42 -14.87 -33.54
CA ARG A 194 1.47 -14.87 -34.66
C ARG A 194 2.24 -14.68 -35.95
N PHE A 195 2.91 -15.74 -36.39
CA PHE A 195 3.81 -15.69 -37.53
C PHE A 195 3.24 -16.32 -38.80
N ALA A 196 2.14 -17.07 -38.72
CA ALA A 196 1.47 -17.70 -39.86
C ALA A 196 1.25 -16.71 -41.03
N GLY A 197 1.66 -17.10 -42.24
CA GLY A 197 1.52 -16.27 -43.44
C GLY A 197 2.58 -15.16 -43.57
N SER A 198 3.62 -15.15 -42.74
CA SER A 198 4.71 -14.17 -42.77
C SER A 198 6.08 -14.80 -43.03
N LEU A 199 7.13 -13.96 -43.15
CA LEU A 199 8.52 -14.41 -43.22
C LEU A 199 9.02 -15.05 -41.92
N LEU A 200 8.27 -14.93 -40.83
CA LEU A 200 8.55 -15.58 -39.55
C LEU A 200 7.80 -16.91 -39.38
N GLU A 201 6.99 -17.34 -40.36
CA GLU A 201 6.19 -18.55 -40.25
C GLU A 201 7.05 -19.77 -39.89
N GLY A 202 6.59 -20.52 -38.87
CA GLY A 202 7.27 -21.71 -38.36
C GLY A 202 8.52 -21.45 -37.52
N LYS A 203 8.89 -20.18 -37.26
CA LYS A 203 10.04 -19.83 -36.43
C LYS A 203 9.73 -19.86 -34.94
N THR A 204 10.80 -19.93 -34.14
CA THR A 204 10.74 -20.06 -32.69
C THR A 204 11.29 -18.82 -32.01
N VAL A 205 10.57 -18.30 -31.02
CA VAL A 205 11.07 -17.25 -30.14
C VAL A 205 11.48 -17.89 -28.82
N ARG A 206 12.72 -17.65 -28.37
CA ARG A 206 13.17 -17.94 -27.01
C ARG A 206 13.10 -16.66 -26.18
N ILE A 207 12.44 -16.73 -25.03
CA ILE A 207 12.46 -15.67 -24.02
C ILE A 207 13.71 -15.88 -23.17
N ASP A 208 14.60 -14.89 -23.20
CA ASP A 208 15.87 -14.91 -22.47
C ASP A 208 15.76 -14.23 -21.11
N HIS A 209 15.02 -13.11 -21.04
CA HIS A 209 14.81 -12.36 -19.79
C HIS A 209 13.49 -11.58 -19.84
N ILE A 210 12.80 -11.48 -18.71
CA ILE A 210 11.65 -10.58 -18.54
C ILE A 210 11.93 -9.70 -17.33
N ALA A 211 11.73 -8.39 -17.48
CA ALA A 211 11.93 -7.41 -16.42
C ALA A 211 10.91 -6.28 -16.48
N LEU A 212 10.84 -5.50 -15.40
CA LEU A 212 10.26 -4.18 -15.40
C LEU A 212 11.33 -3.09 -15.45
N ALA A 213 11.00 -1.95 -16.04
CA ALA A 213 11.80 -0.74 -16.01
C ALA A 213 10.95 0.49 -15.66
N ASN A 214 11.60 1.58 -15.27
CA ASN A 214 10.94 2.80 -14.79
C ASN A 214 9.95 2.52 -13.64
N VAL A 215 10.31 1.59 -12.76
CA VAL A 215 9.54 1.29 -11.55
C VAL A 215 9.96 2.28 -10.47
N LYS A 216 9.01 2.89 -9.77
CA LYS A 216 9.34 3.73 -8.61
C LYS A 216 9.85 2.87 -7.48
N SER A 217 11.03 3.23 -6.95
CA SER A 217 11.64 2.53 -5.81
C SER A 217 10.89 2.77 -4.50
N SER A 218 10.03 3.80 -4.46
CA SER A 218 9.42 4.26 -3.23
C SER A 218 7.98 4.74 -3.40
N SER A 219 7.18 4.58 -2.34
CA SER A 219 5.79 5.00 -2.23
C SER A 219 5.56 5.72 -0.90
N TYR A 220 4.60 6.65 -0.83
CA TYR A 220 4.06 7.03 0.48
C TYR A 220 3.34 5.83 1.12
N TYR A 221 3.26 5.80 2.44
CA TYR A 221 2.56 4.73 3.16
C TYR A 221 1.04 4.81 3.04
N PHE A 222 0.47 6.01 2.90
CA PHE A 222 -0.97 6.23 2.92
C PHE A 222 -1.36 7.50 2.17
N SER A 223 -2.67 7.69 1.99
CA SER A 223 -3.28 8.84 1.35
C SER A 223 -4.36 9.44 2.25
N GLU A 224 -4.66 10.73 2.10
CA GLU A 224 -5.79 11.36 2.80
C GLU A 224 -7.11 10.66 2.45
N GLU A 225 -7.34 10.47 1.15
CA GLU A 225 -8.55 9.85 0.62
C GLU A 225 -8.50 8.32 0.65
N ASP A 226 -9.68 7.72 0.71
CA ASP A 226 -9.86 6.28 0.53
C ASP A 226 -9.35 5.80 -0.82
N TRP A 227 -8.47 4.79 -0.81
CA TRP A 227 -7.77 4.32 -2.01
C TRP A 227 -7.17 5.46 -2.85
N GLY A 228 -6.74 6.52 -2.17
CA GLY A 228 -6.10 7.66 -2.78
C GLY A 228 -4.69 7.34 -3.28
N LYS A 229 -4.14 8.33 -3.99
CA LYS A 229 -2.80 8.29 -4.58
C LYS A 229 -1.72 8.18 -3.50
N VAL A 230 -0.83 7.20 -3.65
CA VAL A 230 0.37 7.02 -2.79
C VAL A 230 1.69 7.17 -3.54
N GLU A 231 1.61 7.44 -4.83
CA GLU A 231 2.78 7.71 -5.65
C GLU A 231 3.58 8.92 -5.15
N VAL A 232 4.89 8.70 -4.97
CA VAL A 232 5.87 9.76 -4.74
C VAL A 232 6.05 10.58 -6.03
N PRO A 233 6.04 11.92 -6.00
CA PRO A 233 6.20 12.74 -7.19
C PRO A 233 7.46 12.43 -8.01
N SER A 234 7.39 12.64 -9.32
CA SER A 234 8.57 12.49 -10.20
C SER A 234 9.72 13.38 -9.74
N GLY A 235 10.94 12.83 -9.77
CA GLY A 235 12.14 13.49 -9.25
C GLY A 235 12.34 13.39 -7.74
N GLN A 236 11.40 12.81 -6.99
CA GLN A 236 11.56 12.51 -5.56
C GLN A 236 11.75 11.02 -5.26
N ALA A 237 11.14 10.14 -6.06
CA ALA A 237 11.45 8.71 -6.05
C ALA A 237 12.50 8.40 -7.11
N ASN A 238 13.44 7.52 -6.77
CA ASN A 238 14.31 6.92 -7.76
C ASN A 238 13.50 5.99 -8.66
N LEU A 239 13.96 5.84 -9.90
CA LEU A 239 13.44 4.85 -10.83
C LEU A 239 14.43 3.70 -10.95
N ILE A 240 13.93 2.48 -10.98
CA ILE A 240 14.74 1.26 -11.07
C ILE A 240 14.26 0.35 -12.19
N TYR A 241 15.15 -0.53 -12.65
CA TYR A 241 14.87 -1.55 -13.67
C TYR A 241 15.51 -2.89 -13.31
N GLY A 242 15.04 -4.00 -13.87
CA GLY A 242 15.62 -5.33 -13.64
C GLY A 242 17.05 -5.47 -14.20
N ALA A 243 17.99 -5.98 -13.40
CA ALA A 243 19.42 -5.99 -13.74
C ALA A 243 19.77 -6.74 -15.05
N GLY A 244 18.98 -7.72 -15.48
CA GLY A 244 19.23 -8.54 -16.69
C GLY A 244 18.96 -7.84 -18.03
N VAL A 245 18.60 -6.54 -18.02
CA VAL A 245 18.37 -5.73 -19.23
C VAL A 245 19.20 -4.44 -19.25
N THR A 246 20.35 -4.43 -18.58
CA THR A 246 21.22 -3.24 -18.45
C THR A 246 21.71 -2.71 -19.80
N GLU A 247 21.88 -3.57 -20.81
CA GLU A 247 22.22 -3.16 -22.18
C GLU A 247 21.16 -2.26 -22.84
N ALA A 248 19.92 -2.28 -22.32
CA ALA A 248 18.81 -1.43 -22.77
C ALA A 248 18.63 -0.18 -21.89
N ALA A 249 19.55 0.15 -20.99
CA ALA A 249 19.42 1.28 -20.07
C ALA A 249 19.17 2.63 -20.76
N SER A 250 19.63 2.80 -22.02
CA SER A 250 19.36 4.01 -22.81
C SER A 250 17.89 4.19 -23.22
N LEU A 251 17.07 3.14 -23.11
CA LEU A 251 15.62 3.17 -23.38
C LEU A 251 14.81 3.54 -22.13
N PHE A 252 15.45 3.61 -20.96
CA PHE A 252 14.81 3.84 -19.67
C PHE A 252 14.99 5.30 -19.23
N ALA A 253 14.30 5.67 -18.15
CA ALA A 253 14.40 6.99 -17.55
C ALA A 253 15.84 7.36 -17.22
N SER A 254 16.18 8.62 -17.46
CA SER A 254 17.50 9.15 -17.09
C SER A 254 17.75 9.00 -15.59
N GLY A 255 18.90 8.43 -15.22
CA GLY A 255 19.28 8.19 -13.83
C GLY A 255 18.65 6.93 -13.21
N SER A 256 17.87 6.15 -13.97
CA SER A 256 17.41 4.85 -13.50
C SER A 256 18.58 3.87 -13.32
N TYR A 257 18.50 2.99 -12.33
CA TYR A 257 19.57 2.04 -11.98
C TYR A 257 19.05 0.61 -11.78
N PRO A 258 19.91 -0.42 -11.94
CA PRO A 258 19.48 -1.81 -11.91
C PRO A 258 19.08 -2.27 -10.49
N SER A 259 18.17 -3.25 -10.45
CA SER A 259 17.67 -3.95 -9.27
C SER A 259 17.55 -5.44 -9.56
N ASP A 260 17.87 -6.28 -8.57
CA ASP A 260 17.93 -7.75 -8.73
C ASP A 260 16.55 -8.44 -8.61
N TYR A 261 15.52 -7.73 -8.14
CA TYR A 261 14.20 -8.31 -7.85
C TYR A 261 13.09 -7.89 -8.84
N LEU A 262 13.44 -7.18 -9.91
CA LEU A 262 12.51 -6.69 -10.93
C LEU A 262 12.58 -7.46 -12.26
N GLY A 263 13.24 -8.61 -12.29
CA GLY A 263 13.31 -9.43 -13.48
C GLY A 263 13.83 -10.83 -13.20
N SER A 264 13.78 -11.70 -14.21
CA SER A 264 14.25 -13.08 -14.12
C SER A 264 14.70 -13.58 -15.49
N ASP A 265 15.69 -14.48 -15.48
CA ASP A 265 16.16 -15.17 -16.66
C ASP A 265 15.23 -16.33 -17.01
N PHE A 266 15.05 -16.56 -18.31
CA PHE A 266 14.22 -17.61 -18.86
C PHE A 266 14.96 -18.40 -19.93
N ASN A 267 14.49 -19.62 -20.17
CA ASN A 267 14.83 -20.43 -21.34
C ASN A 267 13.55 -21.02 -21.93
N LEU A 268 12.52 -20.17 -22.02
CA LEU A 268 11.19 -20.53 -22.50
C LEU A 268 11.12 -20.32 -24.01
N THR A 269 10.68 -21.33 -24.76
CA THR A 269 10.47 -21.22 -26.20
C THR A 269 8.99 -21.23 -26.55
N VAL A 270 8.59 -20.32 -27.42
CA VAL A 270 7.21 -20.19 -27.90
C VAL A 270 7.17 -20.22 -29.44
N THR A 271 6.08 -20.76 -29.96
CA THR A 271 5.73 -20.79 -31.40
C THR A 271 4.23 -20.61 -31.54
N ASP A 272 3.72 -20.45 -32.76
CA ASP A 272 2.28 -20.31 -33.04
C ASP A 272 1.49 -21.51 -32.51
N ASN A 273 2.12 -22.69 -32.44
CA ASN A 273 1.50 -23.94 -31.97
C ASN A 273 1.77 -24.24 -30.48
N THR A 274 2.70 -23.52 -29.85
CA THR A 274 3.13 -23.77 -28.47
C THR A 274 3.28 -22.45 -27.70
N PRO A 275 2.19 -21.70 -27.48
CA PRO A 275 2.22 -20.50 -26.65
C PRO A 275 2.39 -20.86 -25.17
N SER A 276 2.90 -19.91 -24.37
CA SER A 276 2.83 -19.98 -22.91
C SER A 276 1.51 -19.38 -22.43
N LEU A 277 0.68 -20.20 -21.80
CA LEU A 277 -0.68 -19.85 -21.37
C LEU A 277 -0.84 -19.73 -19.85
N THR A 278 0.26 -19.76 -19.12
CA THR A 278 0.31 -19.62 -17.66
C THR A 278 1.31 -18.51 -17.28
N PRO A 279 1.10 -17.82 -16.15
CA PRO A 279 2.03 -16.84 -15.65
C PRO A 279 3.46 -17.36 -15.57
N VAL A 280 4.43 -16.57 -16.05
CA VAL A 280 5.86 -16.91 -16.00
C VAL A 280 6.68 -15.95 -15.15
N LEU A 281 6.15 -14.76 -14.85
CA LEU A 281 6.74 -13.80 -13.95
C LEU A 281 5.64 -13.08 -13.19
N GLU A 282 5.81 -12.97 -11.88
CA GLU A 282 4.97 -12.19 -10.98
C GLU A 282 5.91 -11.27 -10.19
N THR A 283 5.65 -9.97 -10.20
CA THR A 283 6.48 -8.99 -9.47
C THR A 283 5.62 -7.82 -9.01
N TYR A 284 6.17 -7.00 -8.12
CA TYR A 284 5.49 -5.87 -7.51
C TYR A 284 6.04 -4.54 -8.02
N ALA A 285 5.16 -3.55 -8.14
CA ALA A 285 5.51 -2.19 -8.51
C ALA A 285 4.70 -1.21 -7.68
N PHE A 286 5.29 -0.06 -7.33
CA PHE A 286 4.53 1.05 -6.78
C PHE A 286 3.79 1.83 -7.87
N GLU A 287 2.79 2.58 -7.44
CA GLU A 287 1.99 3.47 -8.29
C GLU A 287 2.91 4.40 -9.12
N ASN A 288 2.68 4.43 -10.42
CA ASN A 288 3.35 5.31 -11.37
C ASN A 288 2.33 5.77 -12.40
N SER A 289 1.83 6.99 -12.24
CA SER A 289 0.81 7.60 -13.12
C SER A 289 1.43 8.47 -14.22
N ALA A 290 2.76 8.42 -14.40
CA ALA A 290 3.49 9.31 -15.30
C ALA A 290 3.08 9.13 -16.77
N SER A 291 2.17 9.99 -17.23
CA SER A 291 1.88 10.15 -18.66
C SER A 291 3.05 10.87 -19.34
N GLY A 292 3.94 10.11 -19.99
CA GLY A 292 4.99 10.63 -20.87
C GLY A 292 6.34 10.93 -20.22
N ASN A 293 6.44 10.99 -18.88
CA ASN A 293 7.68 11.25 -18.13
C ASN A 293 8.23 9.96 -17.50
N ASP A 294 8.39 8.88 -18.27
CA ASP A 294 8.88 7.57 -17.78
C ASP A 294 7.81 6.69 -17.10
N PRO A 295 6.80 6.19 -17.86
CA PRO A 295 5.86 5.20 -17.34
C PRO A 295 6.59 3.89 -17.03
N THR A 296 6.06 3.10 -16.10
CA THR A 296 6.54 1.73 -15.87
C THR A 296 6.41 0.91 -17.14
N LEU A 297 7.52 0.27 -17.52
CA LEU A 297 7.66 -0.51 -18.75
C LEU A 297 7.76 -2.00 -18.40
N LEU A 298 7.08 -2.82 -19.18
CA LEU A 298 7.50 -4.19 -19.41
C LEU A 298 8.73 -4.17 -20.32
N VAL A 299 9.71 -5.02 -20.03
CA VAL A 299 10.88 -5.28 -20.86
C VAL A 299 11.00 -6.78 -21.11
N VAL A 300 11.12 -7.20 -22.37
CA VAL A 300 11.30 -8.60 -22.76
C VAL A 300 12.52 -8.72 -23.65
N LYS A 301 13.54 -9.45 -23.20
CA LYS A 301 14.67 -9.85 -24.03
C LYS A 301 14.35 -11.20 -24.65
N ALA A 302 14.34 -11.26 -25.97
CA ALA A 302 13.98 -12.47 -26.69
C ALA A 302 14.86 -12.66 -27.93
N THR A 303 15.05 -13.93 -28.29
CA THR A 303 15.90 -14.35 -29.41
C THR A 303 15.09 -15.17 -30.40
N LEU A 304 15.12 -14.79 -31.67
CA LEU A 304 14.66 -15.63 -32.78
C LEU A 304 15.68 -16.74 -33.00
N VAL A 305 15.29 -17.99 -32.71
CA VAL A 305 16.23 -19.11 -32.57
C VAL A 305 16.95 -19.41 -33.88
N GLU A 306 16.23 -19.37 -35.00
CA GLU A 306 16.73 -19.79 -36.31
C GLU A 306 17.81 -18.84 -36.86
N THR A 307 17.77 -17.56 -36.48
CA THR A 307 18.74 -16.54 -36.93
C THR A 307 19.71 -16.13 -35.83
N ASN A 308 19.49 -16.59 -34.59
CA ASN A 308 20.19 -16.13 -33.39
C ASN A 308 20.13 -14.59 -33.24
N GLN A 309 19.03 -13.98 -33.67
CA GLN A 309 18.79 -12.55 -33.57
C GLN A 309 18.12 -12.25 -32.22
N THR A 310 18.84 -11.58 -31.33
CA THR A 310 18.33 -11.13 -30.03
C THR A 310 17.85 -9.69 -30.13
N ARG A 311 16.67 -9.40 -29.59
CA ARG A 311 16.09 -8.05 -29.45
C ARG A 311 15.58 -7.84 -28.03
N ILE A 312 15.51 -6.58 -27.61
CA ILE A 312 14.89 -6.17 -26.36
C ILE A 312 13.67 -5.34 -26.71
N PHE A 313 12.51 -5.81 -26.27
CA PHE A 313 11.23 -5.18 -26.51
C PHE A 313 10.75 -4.44 -25.28
N THR A 314 10.08 -3.31 -25.48
CA THR A 314 9.49 -2.56 -24.36
C THR A 314 8.02 -2.24 -24.61
N SER A 315 7.23 -2.18 -23.55
CA SER A 315 5.85 -1.72 -23.63
C SER A 315 5.41 -1.06 -22.32
N PRO A 316 4.87 0.17 -22.35
CA PRO A 316 4.32 0.83 -21.17
C PRO A 316 3.09 0.09 -20.62
N ILE A 317 3.10 -0.22 -19.33
CA ILE A 317 1.99 -0.91 -18.68
C ILE A 317 0.75 -0.02 -18.66
N ASN A 318 -0.37 -0.56 -19.11
CA ASN A 318 -1.71 0.05 -19.02
C ASN A 318 -1.82 1.49 -19.56
N ARG A 319 -1.01 1.88 -20.56
CA ARG A 319 -1.02 3.25 -21.10
C ARG A 319 -2.40 3.74 -21.55
N ASN A 320 -3.19 2.83 -22.11
CA ASN A 320 -4.53 3.10 -22.66
C ASN A 320 -5.66 2.52 -21.77
N GLY A 321 -5.42 2.34 -20.47
CA GLY A 321 -6.38 1.68 -19.58
C GLY A 321 -7.79 2.27 -19.61
N VAL A 322 -7.91 3.60 -19.58
CA VAL A 322 -9.20 4.30 -19.67
C VAL A 322 -9.89 4.06 -21.01
N LEU A 323 -9.13 4.06 -22.12
CA LEU A 323 -9.67 3.74 -23.44
C LEU A 323 -10.16 2.28 -23.52
N ASN A 324 -9.54 1.39 -22.75
CA ASN A 324 -9.88 -0.02 -22.63
C ASN A 324 -10.99 -0.28 -21.58
N GLY A 325 -11.57 0.75 -20.97
CA GLY A 325 -12.71 0.65 -20.05
C GLY A 325 -12.37 0.53 -18.57
N TYR A 326 -11.10 0.69 -18.17
CA TYR A 326 -10.69 0.75 -16.76
C TYR A 326 -10.80 2.16 -16.19
N ASP A 327 -10.76 2.31 -14.86
CA ASP A 327 -10.86 3.60 -14.17
C ASP A 327 -9.58 4.45 -14.21
N HIS A 328 -8.47 3.92 -14.73
CA HIS A 328 -7.18 4.58 -14.76
C HIS A 328 -6.27 4.11 -15.92
N ASN A 329 -5.29 4.95 -16.26
CA ASN A 329 -4.14 4.58 -17.07
C ASN A 329 -2.95 4.27 -16.15
N TYR A 330 -1.97 3.55 -16.68
CA TYR A 330 -0.71 3.20 -16.01
C TYR A 330 -0.90 2.36 -14.73
N VAL A 331 0.09 2.39 -13.83
CA VAL A 331 0.14 1.56 -12.62
C VAL A 331 -0.46 2.32 -11.45
N LYS A 332 -1.49 1.76 -10.82
CA LYS A 332 -2.23 2.24 -9.65
C LYS A 332 -2.17 1.18 -8.55
N ARG A 333 -2.05 1.63 -7.30
CA ARG A 333 -1.99 0.75 -6.12
C ARG A 333 -3.20 -0.20 -6.04
N ASN A 334 -3.00 -1.38 -5.47
CA ASN A 334 -4.03 -2.39 -5.19
C ASN A 334 -4.77 -2.93 -6.44
N TYR A 335 -4.06 -2.96 -7.58
CA TYR A 335 -4.48 -3.60 -8.83
C TYR A 335 -3.46 -4.66 -9.25
N ILE A 336 -3.92 -5.61 -10.08
CA ILE A 336 -3.12 -6.62 -10.76
C ILE A 336 -3.17 -6.34 -12.26
N TYR A 337 -2.00 -6.28 -12.90
CA TYR A 337 -1.83 -6.08 -14.34
C TYR A 337 -1.36 -7.37 -15.00
N ARG A 338 -2.27 -8.04 -15.69
CA ARG A 338 -1.98 -9.25 -16.48
C ARG A 338 -1.59 -8.87 -17.89
N LEU A 339 -0.34 -9.12 -18.23
CA LEU A 339 0.25 -8.81 -19.51
C LEU A 339 0.16 -10.01 -20.45
N HIS A 340 -0.39 -9.79 -21.64
CA HIS A 340 -0.49 -10.78 -22.70
C HIS A 340 0.33 -10.30 -23.88
N VAL A 341 1.50 -10.92 -24.06
CA VAL A 341 2.48 -10.56 -25.08
C VAL A 341 2.24 -11.36 -26.35
N THR A 342 2.26 -10.66 -27.48
CA THR A 342 2.25 -11.27 -28.81
C THR A 342 3.47 -10.82 -29.61
N PHE A 343 4.29 -11.76 -30.08
CA PHE A 343 5.25 -11.47 -31.15
C PHE A 343 4.56 -11.60 -32.50
N THR A 344 4.56 -10.53 -33.27
CA THR A 344 3.91 -10.41 -34.58
C THR A 344 4.89 -10.63 -35.72
N GLU A 345 4.38 -10.65 -36.94
CA GLU A 345 5.14 -10.79 -38.19
C GLU A 345 6.31 -9.80 -38.34
N THR A 346 6.27 -8.64 -37.66
CA THR A 346 7.32 -7.62 -37.73
C THR A 346 8.24 -7.58 -36.51
N SER A 347 7.98 -8.37 -35.47
CA SER A 347 8.73 -8.31 -34.20
C SER A 347 10.24 -8.53 -34.37
N PHE A 348 10.66 -9.29 -35.37
CA PHE A 348 12.08 -9.54 -35.68
C PHE A 348 12.51 -8.99 -37.04
N ASP A 349 11.71 -8.12 -37.66
CA ASP A 349 12.07 -7.50 -38.93
C ASP A 349 13.29 -6.57 -38.73
N PRO A 350 14.41 -6.81 -39.43
CA PRO A 350 15.61 -5.97 -39.36
C PRO A 350 15.49 -4.65 -40.14
N GLU A 351 14.50 -4.50 -41.02
CA GLU A 351 14.25 -3.29 -41.82
C GLU A 351 13.23 -2.34 -41.17
N GLU A 352 12.39 -2.84 -40.26
CA GLU A 352 11.57 -1.98 -39.40
C GLU A 352 12.45 -1.34 -38.30
N ASN A 353 12.79 -0.07 -38.53
CA ASN A 353 13.53 0.81 -37.60
C ASN A 353 12.71 1.24 -36.36
N ASP A 354 11.49 0.73 -36.17
CA ASP A 354 10.63 1.21 -35.08
C ASP A 354 10.94 0.48 -33.76
N ASP A 355 11.65 1.18 -32.88
CA ASP A 355 11.62 1.15 -31.40
C ASP A 355 11.18 -0.14 -30.68
N ALA A 356 11.51 -1.33 -31.18
CA ALA A 356 11.25 -2.64 -30.57
C ALA A 356 9.93 -2.70 -29.76
N SER A 357 8.85 -2.19 -30.34
CA SER A 357 7.58 -2.06 -29.64
C SER A 357 6.90 -3.42 -29.57
N LEU A 358 6.47 -3.82 -28.38
CA LEU A 358 5.82 -5.10 -28.15
C LEU A 358 4.30 -4.94 -28.19
N ASP A 359 3.61 -5.83 -28.92
CA ASP A 359 2.15 -5.90 -28.82
C ASP A 359 1.78 -6.55 -27.48
N VAL A 360 1.17 -5.74 -26.60
CA VAL A 360 0.81 -6.13 -25.24
C VAL A 360 -0.63 -5.74 -24.97
N ARG A 361 -1.48 -6.75 -24.79
CA ARG A 361 -2.80 -6.57 -24.21
C ARG A 361 -2.67 -6.61 -22.68
N VAL A 362 -3.28 -5.65 -22.01
CA VAL A 362 -3.29 -5.56 -20.54
C VAL A 362 -4.70 -5.83 -20.01
N GLU A 363 -4.83 -6.86 -19.18
CA GLU A 363 -5.99 -7.08 -18.34
C GLU A 363 -5.72 -6.48 -16.95
N VAL A 364 -6.61 -5.61 -16.48
CA VAL A 364 -6.51 -4.99 -15.15
C VAL A 364 -7.57 -5.61 -14.25
N ALA A 365 -7.12 -6.23 -13.16
CA ALA A 365 -7.98 -6.88 -12.18
C ALA A 365 -7.84 -6.20 -10.82
N GLY A 366 -8.96 -6.10 -10.09
CA GLY A 366 -8.93 -5.65 -8.71
C GLY A 366 -8.24 -6.66 -7.80
N TRP A 367 -7.50 -6.15 -6.81
CA TRP A 367 -6.79 -6.96 -5.83
C TRP A 367 -7.49 -6.84 -4.46
N GLY A 368 -8.25 -7.85 -4.07
CA GLY A 368 -8.87 -7.94 -2.76
C GLY A 368 -10.06 -8.91 -2.62
N TYR A 369 -10.35 -9.30 -1.36
CA TYR A 369 -11.30 -10.36 -0.97
C TYR A 369 -12.78 -10.02 -1.03
N VAL A 370 -13.60 -11.00 -1.37
CA VAL A 370 -14.97 -10.97 -0.88
C VAL A 370 -15.05 -11.69 0.47
N HIS A 371 -14.88 -10.97 1.58
CA HIS A 371 -15.29 -11.49 2.90
C HIS A 371 -16.58 -10.79 3.37
N GLN A 372 -17.58 -11.59 3.73
CA GLN A 372 -18.63 -11.17 4.68
C GLN A 372 -18.03 -11.37 6.07
N THR A 373 -17.79 -10.30 6.82
CA THR A 373 -17.40 -10.45 8.23
C THR A 373 -18.64 -10.82 9.07
N GLU A 374 -18.46 -11.80 9.96
CA GLU A 374 -19.23 -11.85 11.21
C GLU A 374 -19.03 -10.54 11.97
N GLU A 375 -19.97 -10.19 12.84
CA GLU A 375 -19.95 -8.90 13.55
C GLU A 375 -18.58 -8.65 14.20
N VAL A 376 -17.94 -7.52 13.85
CA VAL A 376 -16.80 -6.99 14.61
C VAL A 376 -17.41 -6.43 15.90
N GLU A 377 -17.58 -7.31 16.88
CA GLU A 377 -17.98 -7.01 18.27
C GLU A 377 -16.83 -6.44 19.09
#